data_AF-A0A7Y5NGM3-F1
#
_entry.id   AF-A0A7Y5NGM3-F1
#
_cell.length_a   1.000
_cell.length_b   1.000
_cell.length_c   1.000
_cell.angle_alpha   90.00
_cell.angle_beta   90.00
_cell.angle_gamma   90.00
#
_symmetry.space_group_name_H-M   'P 1'
#
loop_
_entity.id
_entity.type
_entity.pdbx_description
1 polymer ?
#
loop_
_entity_poly.entity_id
_entity_poly.type
_entity_poly.pdbx_seq_one_letter_code
_entity_poly.pdbx_strand_id
1 'polypeptide(L)'
;MSRGAQRISVDLNDTARRLARQRSIWQGLVDFDPITRYYARLLADEHHEAWLLTWLPGQGTPWHDHGGSAGSFVVLQGVLTEEVAGYKAAADLDGAHRVTGPGVLLTPGDQRTFGTRHLHRVTNAGSDPAVSLHVYAPKLTAMTNYRAVDGVLQAEEHAEIGVDW
;
A
#
# COMPACT_ATOMS: atom_id res chain seq x y z
N MET A 1 9.43 34.79 -17.93
CA MET A 1 10.28 33.97 -17.04
C MET A 1 9.38 33.34 -16.00
N SER A 2 8.96 32.09 -16.20
CA SER A 2 8.09 31.38 -15.25
C SER A 2 8.97 30.82 -14.13
N ARG A 3 8.74 31.24 -12.88
CA ARG A 3 9.32 30.60 -11.70
C ARG A 3 8.67 29.22 -11.59
N GLY A 4 9.40 28.17 -11.95
CA GLY A 4 8.95 26.80 -11.71
C GLY A 4 8.64 26.63 -10.23
N ALA A 5 7.40 26.29 -9.90
CA ALA A 5 7.02 25.92 -8.56
C ALA A 5 7.94 24.77 -8.13
N GLN A 6 8.71 24.99 -7.07
CA GLN A 6 9.54 23.95 -6.49
C GLN A 6 8.58 22.88 -5.96
N ARG A 7 8.48 21.72 -6.64
CA ARG A 7 7.71 20.57 -6.15
C ARG A 7 8.27 20.24 -4.78
N ILE A 8 7.47 20.49 -3.73
CA ILE A 8 7.76 19.96 -2.41
C ILE A 8 7.68 18.45 -2.55
N SER A 9 8.83 17.79 -2.49
CA SER A 9 8.91 16.33 -2.49
C SER A 9 8.61 15.85 -1.08
N VAL A 10 7.54 15.08 -0.91
CA VAL A 10 7.22 14.43 0.36
C VAL A 10 8.25 13.32 0.60
N ASP A 11 8.97 13.36 1.73
CA ASP A 11 9.75 12.22 2.19
C ASP A 11 8.79 11.17 2.77
N LEU A 12 8.36 10.24 1.92
CA LEU A 12 7.42 9.18 2.30
C LEU A 12 7.95 8.30 3.43
N ASN A 13 9.26 8.01 3.41
CA ASN A 13 9.88 7.14 4.39
C ASN A 13 9.89 7.81 5.78
N ASP A 14 10.37 9.05 5.87
CA ASP A 14 10.36 9.78 7.14
C ASP A 14 8.93 10.06 7.62
N THR A 15 8.03 10.45 6.71
CA THR A 15 6.63 10.75 7.05
C THR A 15 5.93 9.55 7.66
N ALA A 16 5.98 8.37 7.02
CA ALA A 16 5.38 7.16 7.55
C ALA A 16 5.98 6.78 8.92
N ARG A 17 7.30 6.88 9.06
CA ARG A 17 8.00 6.57 10.31
C ARG A 17 7.61 7.54 11.45
N ARG A 18 7.47 8.82 11.13
CA ARG A 18 7.07 9.85 12.10
C ARG A 18 5.63 9.62 12.57
N LEU A 19 4.70 9.35 11.66
CA LEU A 19 3.31 9.07 11.99
C LEU A 19 3.17 7.77 12.80
N ALA A 20 3.91 6.72 12.45
CA ALA A 20 3.91 5.45 13.18
C ALA A 20 4.27 5.61 14.65
N ARG A 21 5.24 6.49 14.98
CA ARG A 21 5.64 6.77 16.38
C ARG A 21 4.62 7.56 17.19
N GLN A 22 3.68 8.25 16.54
CA GLN A 22 2.70 9.10 17.23
C GLN A 22 1.43 8.30 17.57
N ARG A 23 1.54 7.33 18.48
CA ARG A 23 0.46 6.38 18.81
C ARG A 23 -0.91 7.04 19.06
N SER A 24 -0.94 8.22 19.67
CA SER A 24 -2.18 8.97 19.94
C SER A 24 -2.98 9.34 18.69
N ILE A 25 -2.38 9.43 17.50
CA ILE A 25 -3.09 9.82 16.27
C ILE A 25 -3.82 8.65 15.60
N TRP A 26 -3.39 7.42 15.86
CA TRP A 26 -3.91 6.24 15.15
C TRP A 26 -4.51 5.19 16.08
N GLN A 27 -4.12 5.11 17.35
CA GLN A 27 -4.60 4.05 18.24
C GLN A 27 -6.12 4.09 18.43
N GLY A 28 -6.71 5.28 18.53
CA GLY A 28 -8.16 5.44 18.68
C GLY A 28 -8.97 5.10 17.42
N LEU A 29 -8.30 4.87 16.29
CA LEU A 29 -8.91 4.53 15.01
C LEU A 29 -8.77 3.04 14.67
N VAL A 30 -8.09 2.27 15.51
CA VAL A 30 -7.97 0.81 15.34
C VAL A 30 -9.34 0.19 15.58
N ASP A 31 -9.90 -0.39 14.52
CA ASP A 31 -11.10 -1.21 14.56
C ASP A 31 -10.91 -2.42 13.65
N PHE A 32 -11.71 -3.46 13.82
CA PHE A 32 -11.64 -4.69 13.02
C PHE A 32 -13.03 -5.07 12.54
N ASP A 33 -13.18 -5.18 11.22
CA ASP A 33 -14.38 -5.72 10.58
C ASP A 33 -14.11 -7.19 10.17
N PRO A 34 -14.94 -8.16 10.61
CA PRO A 34 -14.79 -9.57 10.26
C PRO A 34 -15.18 -9.92 8.83
N ILE A 35 -15.99 -9.09 8.17
CA ILE A 35 -16.49 -9.30 6.81
C ILE A 35 -15.61 -8.59 5.80
N THR A 36 -15.31 -7.30 6.04
CA THR A 36 -14.48 -6.50 5.15
C THR A 36 -13.19 -6.05 5.84
N ARG A 37 -12.14 -5.79 5.06
CA ARG A 37 -10.92 -5.22 5.60
C ARG A 37 -11.20 -3.78 6.03
N TYR A 38 -10.93 -3.44 7.28
CA TYR A 38 -11.16 -2.09 7.79
C TYR A 38 -9.98 -1.15 7.47
N TYR A 39 -10.32 0.10 7.17
CA TYR A 39 -9.36 1.18 6.97
C TYR A 39 -9.94 2.53 7.41
N ALA A 40 -9.06 3.42 7.87
CA ALA A 40 -9.43 4.77 8.30
C ALA A 40 -8.38 5.78 7.83
N ARG A 41 -8.83 6.91 7.27
CA ARG A 41 -7.92 7.99 6.87
C ARG A 41 -7.43 8.74 8.10
N LEU A 42 -6.11 8.80 8.29
CA LEU A 42 -5.47 9.52 9.38
C LEU A 42 -5.35 11.02 9.08
N LEU A 43 -4.90 11.36 7.87
CA LEU A 43 -4.75 12.73 7.41
C LEU A 43 -4.70 12.77 5.88
N ALA A 44 -4.95 13.96 5.33
CA ALA A 44 -4.85 14.24 3.90
C ALA A 44 -4.58 15.75 3.71
N ASP A 45 -3.53 16.12 2.99
CA ASP A 45 -3.20 17.52 2.63
C ASP A 45 -3.04 17.70 1.12
N GLU A 46 -2.47 18.79 0.62
CA GLU A 46 -2.40 18.98 -0.84
C GLU A 46 -1.42 18.03 -1.56
N HIS A 47 -0.57 17.32 -0.81
CA HIS A 47 0.58 16.58 -1.36
C HIS A 47 0.55 15.09 -1.06
N HIS A 48 -0.04 14.70 0.07
CA HIS A 48 -0.08 13.32 0.51
C HIS A 48 -1.31 13.01 1.36
N GLU A 49 -1.49 11.72 1.62
CA GLU A 49 -2.44 11.22 2.60
C GLU A 49 -1.86 10.03 3.34
N ALA A 50 -2.41 9.76 4.52
CA ALA A 50 -2.07 8.61 5.31
C ALA A 50 -3.31 7.85 5.78
N TRP A 51 -3.20 6.54 5.77
CA TRP A 51 -4.27 5.61 6.10
C TRP A 51 -3.81 4.59 7.14
N LEU A 52 -4.70 4.25 8.06
CA LEU A 52 -4.58 3.12 8.96
C LEU A 52 -5.35 1.95 8.36
N LEU A 53 -4.73 0.79 8.28
CA LEU A 53 -5.34 -0.44 7.79
C LEU A 53 -5.22 -1.50 8.90
N THR A 54 -6.30 -2.24 9.14
CA THR A 54 -6.34 -3.33 10.11
C THR A 54 -6.71 -4.63 9.41
N TRP A 55 -6.20 -5.74 9.93
CA TRP A 55 -6.20 -7.03 9.24
C TRP A 55 -6.49 -8.14 10.23
N LEU A 56 -7.65 -8.77 10.15
CA LEU A 56 -7.89 -10.02 10.85
C LEU A 56 -7.15 -11.18 10.16
N PRO A 57 -6.91 -12.30 10.87
CA PRO A 57 -6.32 -13.50 10.28
C PRO A 57 -7.02 -13.92 8.98
N GLY A 58 -6.23 -14.17 7.93
CA GLY A 58 -6.71 -14.55 6.61
C GLY A 58 -7.14 -13.39 5.71
N GLN A 59 -7.27 -12.15 6.23
CA GLN A 59 -7.56 -10.98 5.41
C GLN A 59 -6.33 -10.52 4.63
N GLY A 60 -6.58 -9.84 3.51
CA GLY A 60 -5.55 -9.27 2.67
C GLY A 60 -6.13 -8.39 1.57
N THR A 61 -5.28 -7.95 0.68
CA THR A 61 -5.67 -7.27 -0.56
C THR A 61 -5.68 -8.25 -1.74
N PRO A 62 -6.37 -7.92 -2.84
CA PRO A 62 -5.95 -8.43 -4.15
C PRO A 62 -4.54 -7.92 -4.51
N TRP A 63 -3.98 -8.40 -5.62
CA TRP A 63 -2.86 -7.72 -6.24
C TRP A 63 -3.33 -6.35 -6.72
N HIS A 64 -2.58 -5.28 -6.45
CA HIS A 64 -3.00 -3.95 -6.85
C HIS A 64 -1.83 -3.01 -7.13
N ASP A 65 -2.08 -2.01 -7.97
CA ASP A 65 -1.23 -0.83 -8.14
C ASP A 65 -1.73 0.36 -7.31
N HIS A 66 -1.14 1.53 -7.51
CA HIS A 66 -1.45 2.75 -6.78
C HIS A 66 -1.79 3.93 -7.69
N GLY A 67 -2.24 3.69 -8.92
CA GLY A 67 -2.69 4.76 -9.83
C GLY A 67 -1.65 5.86 -10.11
N GLY A 68 -0.35 5.54 -10.02
CA GLY A 68 0.74 6.50 -10.19
C GLY A 68 1.24 7.18 -8.90
N SER A 69 0.66 6.87 -7.74
CA SER A 69 1.19 7.28 -6.44
C SER A 69 2.39 6.43 -6.03
N ALA A 70 3.40 7.07 -5.43
CA ALA A 70 4.42 6.37 -4.65
C ALA A 70 3.94 6.23 -3.19
N GLY A 71 4.52 5.30 -2.43
CA GLY A 71 4.08 5.09 -1.06
C GLY A 71 5.14 4.54 -0.11
N SER A 72 4.83 4.62 1.18
CA SER A 72 5.55 3.93 2.24
C SER A 72 4.57 3.41 3.29
N PHE A 73 4.79 2.19 3.78
CA PHE A 73 3.99 1.65 4.87
C PHE A 73 4.84 1.03 5.97
N VAL A 74 4.31 1.08 7.19
CA VAL A 74 4.93 0.55 8.41
C VAL A 74 3.96 -0.39 9.09
N VAL A 75 4.43 -1.57 9.49
CA VAL A 75 3.66 -2.48 10.36
C VAL A 75 3.69 -1.94 11.78
N LEU A 76 2.53 -1.67 12.36
CA LEU A 76 2.39 -1.14 13.73
C LEU A 76 2.19 -2.25 14.77
N GLN A 77 1.47 -3.32 14.39
CA GLN A 77 1.17 -4.46 15.24
C GLN A 77 0.97 -5.72 14.39
N GLY A 78 1.25 -6.88 14.96
CA GLY A 78 1.05 -8.17 14.30
C GLY A 78 2.08 -8.40 13.20
N VAL A 79 1.75 -9.30 12.27
CA VAL A 79 2.64 -9.70 11.19
C VAL A 79 1.87 -9.66 9.87
N LEU A 80 2.51 -9.12 8.84
CA LEU A 80 1.98 -9.08 7.48
C LEU A 80 2.96 -9.77 6.52
N THR A 81 2.44 -10.32 5.44
CA THR A 81 3.24 -10.81 4.31
C THR A 81 3.00 -9.90 3.12
N GLU A 82 4.07 -9.35 2.55
CA GLU A 82 4.01 -8.60 1.28
C GLU A 82 4.60 -9.46 0.15
N GLU A 83 3.82 -9.65 -0.91
CA GLU A 83 4.30 -10.19 -2.18
C GLU A 83 4.36 -9.08 -3.22
N VAL A 84 5.44 -9.02 -3.99
CA VAL A 84 5.67 -7.96 -4.99
C VAL A 84 5.74 -8.59 -6.37
N ALA A 85 5.18 -7.89 -7.35
CA ALA A 85 5.31 -8.22 -8.76
C ALA A 85 6.36 -7.31 -9.41
N GLY A 86 7.01 -7.82 -10.45
CA GLY A 86 8.00 -7.09 -11.21
C GLY A 86 8.08 -7.59 -12.65
N TYR A 87 8.97 -6.96 -13.41
CA TYR A 87 9.37 -7.43 -14.73
C TYR A 87 10.42 -8.52 -14.50
N LYS A 88 10.19 -9.75 -14.96
CA LYS A 88 11.21 -10.78 -14.89
C LYS A 88 12.24 -10.49 -15.99
N ALA A 89 13.21 -9.64 -15.66
CA ALA A 89 14.34 -9.22 -16.48
C ALA A 89 14.02 -8.24 -17.62
N ALA A 90 15.07 -7.55 -18.09
CA ALA A 90 15.05 -6.51 -19.12
C ALA A 90 14.56 -6.98 -20.52
N ALA A 91 14.10 -8.23 -20.64
CA ALA A 91 13.61 -8.84 -21.87
C ALA A 91 12.08 -8.99 -21.92
N ASP A 92 11.33 -8.51 -20.91
CA ASP A 92 9.86 -8.43 -20.96
C ASP A 92 9.41 -7.32 -21.92
N LEU A 93 9.58 -7.58 -23.22
CA LEU A 93 9.17 -6.73 -24.36
C LEU A 93 7.63 -6.66 -24.52
N ASP A 94 6.88 -7.48 -23.78
CA ASP A 94 5.42 -7.56 -23.82
C ASP A 94 4.72 -6.63 -22.81
N GLY A 95 5.48 -6.05 -21.86
CA GLY A 95 4.93 -5.17 -20.82
C GLY A 95 4.14 -5.88 -19.72
N ALA A 96 4.19 -7.22 -19.64
CA ALA A 96 3.40 -7.97 -18.66
C ALA A 96 4.05 -7.99 -17.26
N HIS A 97 3.23 -7.80 -16.23
CA HIS A 97 3.64 -7.90 -14.83
C HIS A 97 3.59 -9.35 -14.34
N ARG A 98 4.63 -9.81 -13.64
CA ARG A 98 4.75 -11.19 -13.15
C ARG A 98 5.08 -11.22 -11.67
N VAL A 99 4.62 -12.24 -10.96
CA VAL A 99 4.95 -12.43 -9.53
C VAL A 99 6.44 -12.72 -9.38
N THR A 100 7.15 -11.91 -8.59
CA THR A 100 8.61 -11.97 -8.44
C THR A 100 9.01 -12.55 -7.09
N GLY A 101 9.04 -13.88 -6.99
CA GLY A 101 9.60 -14.58 -5.83
C GLY A 101 8.63 -14.73 -4.64
N PRO A 102 9.10 -15.31 -3.52
CA PRO A 102 8.27 -15.55 -2.34
C PRO A 102 7.93 -14.24 -1.63
N GLY A 103 6.81 -14.24 -0.90
CA GLY A 103 6.42 -13.12 -0.04
C GLY A 103 7.43 -12.86 1.08
N VAL A 104 7.54 -11.60 1.49
CA VAL A 104 8.38 -11.13 2.59
C VAL A 104 7.52 -10.96 3.83
N LEU A 105 7.93 -11.59 4.93
CA LEU A 105 7.29 -11.41 6.24
C LEU A 105 7.75 -10.07 6.87
N LEU A 106 6.78 -9.31 7.39
CA LEU A 106 6.96 -7.98 7.97
C LEU A 106 6.37 -7.98 9.38
N THR A 107 7.19 -7.58 10.35
CA THR A 107 6.92 -7.53 11.78
C THR A 107 6.81 -6.08 12.27
N PRO A 108 6.33 -5.82 13.51
CA PRO A 108 6.13 -4.45 13.97
C PRO A 108 7.42 -3.61 13.90
N GLY A 109 7.34 -2.45 13.25
CA GLY A 109 8.47 -1.57 12.98
C GLY A 109 9.09 -1.76 11.59
N ASP A 110 8.83 -2.88 10.90
CA ASP A 110 9.26 -3.06 9.52
C ASP A 110 8.55 -2.06 8.61
N GLN A 111 9.33 -1.50 7.69
CA GLN A 111 8.91 -0.44 6.80
C GLN A 111 9.28 -0.78 5.36
N ARG A 112 8.37 -0.50 4.44
CA ARG A 112 8.59 -0.61 2.99
C ARG A 112 8.31 0.72 2.32
N THR A 113 9.09 1.04 1.29
CA THR A 113 8.93 2.25 0.49
C THR A 113 9.04 1.88 -0.97
N PHE A 114 8.17 2.44 -1.80
CA PHE A 114 8.03 2.04 -3.19
C PHE A 114 7.68 3.21 -4.11
N GLY A 115 7.99 3.05 -5.40
CA GLY A 115 7.73 4.04 -6.44
C GLY A 115 6.37 3.86 -7.12
N THR A 116 6.12 4.69 -8.13
CA THR A 116 4.81 4.85 -8.79
C THR A 116 4.34 3.67 -9.64
N ARG A 117 5.18 2.65 -9.83
CA ARG A 117 4.88 1.42 -10.60
C ARG A 117 4.87 0.18 -9.72
N HIS A 118 4.71 0.36 -8.41
CA HIS A 118 4.69 -0.74 -7.45
C HIS A 118 3.38 -1.48 -7.52
N LEU A 119 3.48 -2.80 -7.66
CA LEU A 119 2.35 -3.70 -7.70
C LEU A 119 2.60 -4.80 -6.68
N HIS A 120 1.71 -4.90 -5.70
CA HIS A 120 1.90 -5.83 -4.60
C HIS A 120 0.57 -6.39 -4.08
N ARG A 121 0.69 -7.39 -3.21
CA ARG A 121 -0.37 -7.90 -2.38
C ARG A 121 0.12 -7.94 -0.94
N VAL A 122 -0.72 -7.50 -0.01
CA VAL A 122 -0.44 -7.57 1.43
C VAL A 122 -1.48 -8.47 2.09
N THR A 123 -1.04 -9.44 2.88
CA THR A 123 -1.91 -10.40 3.58
C THR A 123 -1.52 -10.55 5.05
N ASN A 124 -2.51 -10.82 5.90
CA ASN A 124 -2.28 -11.36 7.23
C ASN A 124 -2.45 -12.88 7.18
N ALA A 125 -1.36 -13.60 6.90
CA ALA A 125 -1.33 -15.07 6.94
C ALA A 125 -1.10 -15.64 8.36
N GLY A 126 -0.99 -14.76 9.36
CA GLY A 126 -0.80 -15.14 10.77
C GLY A 126 -2.10 -15.53 11.46
N SER A 127 -2.00 -15.82 12.76
CA SER A 127 -3.15 -16.15 13.62
C SER A 127 -3.63 -14.98 14.48
N ASP A 128 -2.86 -13.89 14.55
CA ASP A 128 -3.20 -12.69 15.32
C ASP A 128 -3.59 -11.53 14.40
N PRO A 129 -4.45 -10.59 14.86
CA PRO A 129 -4.72 -9.36 14.12
C PRO A 129 -3.47 -8.50 13.91
N ALA A 130 -3.41 -7.82 12.77
CA ALA A 130 -2.33 -6.90 12.41
C ALA A 130 -2.86 -5.48 12.14
N VAL A 131 -1.96 -4.51 12.24
CA VAL A 131 -2.24 -3.09 11.96
C VAL A 131 -1.07 -2.50 11.18
N SER A 132 -1.35 -1.72 10.15
CA SER A 132 -0.33 -1.03 9.35
C SER A 132 -0.75 0.40 9.03
N LEU A 133 0.23 1.30 8.94
CA LEU A 133 0.04 2.68 8.49
C LEU A 133 0.67 2.86 7.12
N HIS A 134 -0.07 3.44 6.19
CA HIS A 134 0.33 3.67 4.80
C HIS A 134 0.32 5.16 4.50
N VAL A 135 1.29 5.63 3.72
CA VAL A 135 1.39 7.02 3.26
C VAL A 135 1.60 7.02 1.76
N TYR A 136 0.86 7.87 1.04
CA TYR A 136 0.90 7.96 -0.43
C TYR A 136 1.12 9.39 -0.91
N ALA A 137 1.98 9.57 -1.91
CA ALA A 137 2.22 10.84 -2.57
C ALA A 137 2.46 10.66 -4.10
N PRO A 138 1.75 11.40 -4.98
CA PRO A 138 0.55 12.20 -4.66
C PRO A 138 -0.53 11.33 -4.00
N LYS A 139 -1.59 11.94 -3.49
CA LYS A 139 -2.75 11.18 -2.98
C LYS A 139 -3.21 10.15 -3.99
N LEU A 140 -3.70 9.03 -3.49
CA LEU A 140 -4.37 8.06 -4.33
C LEU A 140 -5.58 8.76 -4.96
N THR A 141 -5.77 8.53 -6.24
CA THR A 141 -6.98 8.93 -6.96
C THR A 141 -7.61 7.75 -7.69
N ALA A 142 -6.81 6.71 -7.94
CA ALA A 142 -7.26 5.45 -8.50
C ALA A 142 -6.34 4.30 -8.08
N MET A 143 -6.82 3.08 -8.20
CA MET A 143 -6.07 1.84 -8.05
C MET A 143 -6.59 0.82 -9.04
N THR A 144 -5.71 -0.02 -9.59
CA THR A 144 -6.12 -1.18 -10.39
C THR A 144 -5.87 -2.45 -9.60
N ASN A 145 -6.89 -3.29 -9.47
CA ASN A 145 -6.78 -4.64 -8.95
C ASN A 145 -6.45 -5.63 -10.07
N TYR A 146 -5.66 -6.64 -9.75
CA TYR A 146 -5.19 -7.66 -10.69
C TYR A 146 -5.44 -9.07 -10.14
N ARG A 147 -5.66 -10.01 -11.07
CA ARG A 147 -5.61 -11.45 -10.80
C ARG A 147 -4.34 -12.05 -11.37
N ALA A 148 -3.73 -12.95 -10.62
CA ALA A 148 -2.65 -13.79 -11.13
C ALA A 148 -3.23 -14.99 -11.91
N VAL A 149 -2.89 -15.11 -13.19
CA VAL A 149 -3.21 -16.23 -14.07
C VAL A 149 -1.89 -16.77 -14.62
N ASP A 150 -1.56 -18.01 -14.28
CA ASP A 150 -0.29 -18.65 -14.68
C ASP A 150 0.96 -17.82 -14.38
N GLY A 151 0.93 -17.09 -13.25
CA GLY A 151 2.03 -16.22 -12.79
C GLY A 151 2.10 -14.85 -13.46
N VAL A 152 1.17 -14.54 -14.36
CA VAL A 152 1.01 -13.24 -15.02
C VAL A 152 -0.15 -12.48 -14.39
N LEU A 153 0.03 -11.18 -14.14
CA LEU A 153 -1.02 -10.33 -13.58
C LEU A 153 -1.86 -9.73 -14.70
N GLN A 154 -3.17 -9.97 -14.62
CA GLN A 154 -4.19 -9.43 -15.52
C GLN A 154 -5.06 -8.45 -14.74
N ALA A 155 -5.29 -7.25 -15.28
CA ALA A 155 -6.15 -6.27 -14.63
C ALA A 155 -7.60 -6.78 -14.59
N GLU A 156 -8.24 -6.67 -13.43
CA GLU A 156 -9.63 -7.08 -13.22
C GLU A 156 -10.56 -5.89 -13.02
N GLU A 157 -10.13 -4.90 -12.24
CA GLU A 157 -10.98 -3.82 -11.77
C GLU A 157 -10.14 -2.56 -11.62
N HIS A 158 -10.71 -1.44 -12.01
CA HIS A 158 -10.13 -0.11 -11.80
C HIS A 158 -11.07 0.66 -10.87
N ALA A 159 -10.55 1.05 -9.71
CA ALA A 159 -11.29 1.77 -8.68
C ALA A 159 -10.87 3.24 -8.64
N GLU A 160 -11.83 4.17 -8.56
CA GLU A 160 -11.62 5.62 -8.64
C GLU A 160 -12.28 6.41 -7.50
N ILE A 161 -11.61 7.47 -7.02
CA ILE A 161 -12.04 8.20 -5.81
C ILE A 161 -13.42 8.81 -5.97
N GLY A 162 -14.28 8.60 -4.97
CA GLY A 162 -15.66 9.09 -4.99
C GLY A 162 -16.61 8.26 -5.86
N VAL A 163 -16.15 7.15 -6.42
CA VAL A 163 -16.98 6.14 -7.10
C VAL A 163 -16.98 4.85 -6.29
N ASP A 164 -15.79 4.29 -6.02
CA ASP A 164 -15.66 2.95 -5.43
C ASP A 164 -15.24 2.99 -3.94
N TRP A 165 -15.00 4.18 -3.39
CA TRP A 165 -14.45 4.44 -2.05
C TRP A 165 -14.94 5.76 -1.48
#